data_AF-A0A382ACX1-F1
#
_entry.id   AF-A0A382ACX1-F1
#
_cell.length_a   1.000
_cell.length_b   1.000
_cell.length_c   1.000
_cell.angle_alpha   90.00
_cell.angle_beta   90.00
_cell.angle_gamma   90.00
#
_symmetry.space_group_name_H-M   'P 1'
#
loop_
_entity.id
_entity.type
_entity.pdbx_description
1 polymer ?
#
loop_
_entity_poly.entity_id
_entity_poly.type
_entity_poly.pdbx_seq_one_letter_code
_entity_poly.pdbx_strand_id
1 'polypeptide(L)'
;FKLIATCKLKSNGRLIEEKYNFLNIDVDIFYFIKEGEQCFFYDTETDSGLSIEEELEQDSDILPYKNVVTTFDLESRIFKDQEILFPTNIKNHLKELYGATYLIPDKQWRQNKRKNRYLIENDSVLLEVFRS
;
A
#
# COMPACT_ATOMS: atom_id res chain seq x y z
N PHE A 1 6.97 16.60 -7.43
CA PHE A 1 5.93 15.56 -7.32
C PHE A 1 4.61 16.16 -7.76
N LYS A 2 3.89 15.50 -8.66
CA LYS A 2 2.54 15.86 -9.11
C LYS A 2 1.59 14.80 -8.57
N LEU A 3 0.55 15.20 -7.84
CA LEU A 3 -0.50 14.29 -7.41
C LEU A 3 -1.28 13.82 -8.64
N ILE A 4 -1.43 12.51 -8.81
CA ILE A 4 -2.14 11.90 -9.94
C ILE A 4 -3.45 11.27 -9.50
N ALA A 5 -3.53 10.71 -8.29
CA ALA A 5 -4.75 10.13 -7.78
C ALA A 5 -4.81 10.10 -6.25
N THR A 6 -6.02 10.12 -5.70
CA THR A 6 -6.29 9.76 -4.29
C THR A 6 -7.28 8.61 -4.21
N CYS A 7 -7.03 7.68 -3.30
CA CYS A 7 -7.89 6.54 -3.01
C CYS A 7 -8.54 6.76 -1.64
N LYS A 8 -9.87 6.75 -1.56
CA LYS A 8 -10.63 6.84 -0.31
C LYS A 8 -11.54 5.63 -0.14
N LEU A 9 -11.73 5.14 1.09
CA LEU A 9 -12.77 4.16 1.36
C LEU A 9 -14.15 4.78 1.16
N LYS A 10 -15.05 4.15 0.39
CA LYS A 10 -16.40 4.68 0.16
C LYS A 10 -17.23 4.72 1.43
N SER A 11 -17.06 3.73 2.32
CA SER A 11 -17.85 3.62 3.55
C SER A 11 -17.73 4.81 4.50
N ASN A 12 -16.55 5.45 4.57
CA ASN A 12 -16.26 6.48 5.57
C ASN A 12 -15.45 7.67 5.03
N GLY A 13 -15.13 7.70 3.73
CA GLY A 13 -14.38 8.77 3.08
C GLY A 13 -12.90 8.85 3.49
N ARG A 14 -12.37 7.86 4.23
CA ARG A 14 -10.98 7.88 4.70
C ARG A 14 -10.02 7.77 3.53
N LEU A 15 -9.09 8.72 3.44
CA LEU A 15 -7.94 8.65 2.54
C LEU A 15 -7.02 7.50 2.96
N ILE A 16 -6.75 6.60 2.02
CA ILE A 16 -5.95 5.39 2.27
C ILE A 16 -4.64 5.37 1.50
N GLU A 17 -4.62 5.99 0.33
CA GLU A 17 -3.46 6.03 -0.55
C GLU A 17 -3.49 7.30 -1.40
N GLU A 18 -2.31 7.87 -1.63
CA GLU A 18 -2.08 8.91 -2.63
C GLU A 18 -1.02 8.44 -3.61
N LYS A 19 -1.22 8.77 -4.87
CA LYS A 19 -0.31 8.43 -5.95
C LYS A 19 0.27 9.70 -6.54
N TYR A 20 1.59 9.74 -6.66
CA TYR A 20 2.33 10.86 -7.24
C TYR A 20 3.17 10.39 -8.41
N ASN A 21 3.33 11.26 -9.39
CA ASN A 21 4.33 11.09 -10.44
C ASN A 21 5.41 12.18 -10.34
N PHE A 22 6.65 11.79 -10.55
CA PHE A 22 7.77 12.71 -10.70
C PHE A 22 8.77 12.18 -11.74
N LEU A 23 8.91 12.88 -12.86
CA LEU A 23 9.83 12.49 -13.94
C LEU A 23 9.64 11.04 -14.40
N ASN A 24 8.38 10.61 -14.60
CA ASN A 24 8.01 9.23 -14.96
C ASN A 24 8.34 8.18 -13.89
N ILE A 25 8.53 8.60 -12.63
CA ILE A 25 8.62 7.72 -11.47
C ILE A 25 7.33 7.86 -10.69
N ASP A 26 6.65 6.74 -10.48
CA ASP A 26 5.47 6.67 -9.63
C ASP A 26 5.87 6.43 -8.18
N VAL A 27 5.25 7.20 -7.28
CA VAL A 27 5.44 7.14 -5.84
C VAL A 27 4.07 7.03 -5.18
N ASP A 28 3.86 5.93 -4.50
CA ASP A 28 2.66 5.68 -3.71
C ASP A 28 2.93 5.98 -2.23
N ILE A 29 2.03 6.75 -1.61
CA ILE A 29 2.04 7.05 -0.18
C ILE A 29 0.86 6.33 0.46
N PHE A 30 1.15 5.44 1.41
CA PHE A 30 0.15 4.71 2.19
C PHE A 30 0.02 5.30 3.59
N TYR A 31 -1.21 5.43 4.07
CA TYR A 31 -1.50 5.97 5.40
C TYR A 31 -1.65 4.86 6.43
N PHE A 32 -0.78 4.89 7.45
CA PHE A 32 -0.84 3.98 8.59
C PHE A 32 -1.75 4.53 9.70
N ILE A 33 -2.56 3.65 10.27
CA ILE A 33 -3.48 3.93 11.37
C ILE A 33 -3.07 3.05 12.55
N LYS A 34 -2.81 3.67 13.69
CA LYS A 34 -2.40 2.98 14.92
C LYS A 34 -3.61 2.68 15.80
N GLU A 35 -3.77 1.42 16.19
CA GLU A 35 -4.81 0.91 17.10
C GLU A 35 -4.14 0.02 18.17
N GLY A 36 -3.70 0.65 19.27
CA GLY A 36 -3.05 -0.06 20.38
C GLY A 36 -1.71 -0.67 19.96
N GLU A 37 -1.61 -1.99 20.08
CA GLU A 37 -0.40 -2.76 19.73
C GLU A 37 -0.30 -3.08 18.22
N GLN A 38 -1.35 -2.82 17.45
CA GLN A 38 -1.37 -3.03 16.01
C GLN A 38 -1.40 -1.69 15.27
N CYS A 39 -0.83 -1.67 14.07
CA CYS A 39 -1.15 -0.66 13.09
C CYS A 39 -1.57 -1.33 11.79
N PHE A 40 -2.37 -0.62 11.01
CA PHE A 40 -2.81 -1.10 9.72
C PHE A 40 -2.74 0.01 8.70
N PHE A 41 -2.61 -0.40 7.46
CA PHE A 41 -2.74 0.46 6.29
C PHE A 41 -3.61 -0.27 5.30
N TYR A 42 -4.06 0.45 4.29
CA TYR A 42 -4.80 -0.16 3.20
C TYR A 42 -3.98 -0.03 1.93
N ASP A 43 -4.03 -1.05 1.09
CA ASP A 43 -3.59 -0.98 -0.29
C ASP A 43 -4.76 -1.36 -1.20
N THR A 44 -4.66 -1.00 -2.47
CA THR A 44 -5.59 -1.44 -3.50
C THR A 44 -4.92 -2.48 -4.36
N GLU A 45 -5.65 -3.52 -4.73
CA GLU A 45 -5.25 -4.40 -5.81
C GLU A 45 -6.33 -4.41 -6.85
N THR A 46 -5.85 -4.68 -8.04
CA THR A 46 -6.64 -4.65 -9.22
C THR A 46 -6.56 -5.99 -9.91
N ASP A 47 -7.70 -6.50 -10.36
CA ASP A 47 -7.77 -7.87 -10.88
C ASP A 47 -7.10 -8.00 -12.27
N SER A 48 -6.82 -6.89 -12.94
CA SER A 48 -6.42 -6.89 -14.36
C SER A 48 -4.93 -6.72 -14.61
N GLY A 49 -4.15 -6.27 -13.61
CA GLY A 49 -2.73 -5.96 -13.76
C GLY A 49 -2.43 -4.77 -14.68
N LEU A 50 -3.45 -3.98 -15.01
CA LEU A 50 -3.37 -2.74 -15.77
C LEU A 50 -3.00 -1.57 -14.86
N SER A 51 -2.65 -0.42 -15.45
CA SER A 51 -2.51 0.82 -14.67
C SER A 51 -3.87 1.25 -14.13
N ILE A 52 -3.87 2.05 -13.06
CA ILE A 52 -5.10 2.57 -12.46
C ILE A 52 -5.94 3.39 -13.44
N GLU A 53 -5.28 4.13 -14.34
CA GLU A 53 -5.95 4.89 -15.39
C GLU A 53 -6.67 3.96 -16.38
N GLU A 54 -6.02 2.87 -16.78
CA GLU A 54 -6.58 1.88 -17.71
C GLU A 54 -7.77 1.14 -17.10
N GLU A 55 -7.79 0.95 -15.79
CA GLU A 55 -8.89 0.25 -15.11
C GLU A 55 -10.10 1.13 -14.84
N LEU A 56 -9.87 2.42 -14.57
CA LEU A 56 -10.94 3.39 -14.50
C LEU A 56 -11.69 3.54 -15.82
N GLU A 57 -11.00 3.36 -16.95
CA GLU A 57 -11.63 3.35 -18.27
C GLU A 57 -12.47 2.09 -18.53
N GLN A 58 -12.24 1.02 -17.76
CA GLN A 58 -12.93 -0.27 -17.91
C GLN A 58 -14.05 -0.49 -16.88
N ASP A 59 -14.33 0.49 -16.00
CA ASP A 59 -15.34 0.37 -14.94
C ASP A 59 -15.06 -0.83 -14.02
N SER A 60 -13.77 -1.18 -13.86
CA SER A 60 -13.33 -2.30 -13.03
C SER A 60 -13.41 -1.98 -11.54
N ASP A 61 -13.77 -2.97 -10.73
CA ASP A 61 -13.81 -2.82 -9.27
C ASP A 61 -12.39 -2.76 -8.69
N ILE A 62 -12.06 -1.64 -8.05
CA ILE A 62 -10.84 -1.49 -7.27
C ILE A 62 -11.09 -2.01 -5.86
N LEU A 63 -10.44 -3.12 -5.52
CA LEU A 63 -10.65 -3.82 -4.26
C LEU A 63 -9.70 -3.29 -3.17
N PRO A 64 -10.23 -2.76 -2.04
CA PRO A 64 -9.41 -2.37 -0.92
C PRO A 64 -9.04 -3.56 -0.04
N TYR A 65 -7.77 -3.62 0.36
CA TYR A 65 -7.28 -4.62 1.30
C TYR A 65 -6.68 -3.95 2.53
N LYS A 66 -7.06 -4.43 3.72
CA LYS A 66 -6.47 -4.05 5.00
C LYS A 66 -5.24 -4.91 5.28
N ASN A 67 -4.09 -4.28 5.45
CA ASN A 67 -2.86 -4.93 5.91
C ASN A 67 -2.66 -4.64 7.39
N VAL A 68 -2.50 -5.66 8.24
CA VAL A 68 -2.33 -5.52 9.69
C VAL A 68 -0.92 -5.93 10.09
N VAL A 69 -0.24 -5.10 10.87
CA VAL A 69 1.12 -5.36 11.36
C VAL A 69 1.26 -4.94 12.81
N THR A 70 2.29 -5.44 13.48
CA THR A 70 2.62 -4.97 14.84
C THR A 70 3.08 -3.52 14.77
N THR A 71 2.65 -2.70 15.75
CA THR A 71 3.10 -1.31 15.86
C THR A 71 4.63 -1.23 15.91
N PHE A 72 5.17 -0.21 15.26
CA PHE A 72 6.59 0.10 15.23
C PHE A 72 6.81 1.59 15.40
N ASP A 73 8.00 1.95 15.87
CA ASP A 73 8.52 3.32 15.79
C ASP A 73 9.40 3.45 14.55
N LEU A 74 9.81 4.67 14.25
CA LEU A 74 10.72 4.96 13.15
C LEU A 74 12.11 5.28 13.67
N GLU A 75 13.12 4.75 12.99
CA GLU A 75 14.52 5.09 13.21
C GLU A 75 15.18 5.50 11.90
N SER A 76 16.15 6.38 12.02
CA SER A 76 16.93 6.85 10.89
C SER A 76 18.00 5.83 10.47
N ARG A 77 18.13 5.60 9.16
CA ARG A 77 19.21 4.80 8.56
C ARG A 77 19.64 5.38 7.21
N ILE A 78 20.88 5.13 6.84
CA ILE A 78 21.39 5.49 5.51
C ILE A 78 20.97 4.46 4.46
N PHE A 79 20.36 4.93 3.39
CA PHE A 79 20.05 4.15 2.19
C PHE A 79 20.49 4.93 0.95
N LYS A 80 21.40 4.34 0.15
CA LYS A 80 21.98 4.99 -1.05
C LYS A 80 22.42 6.44 -0.78
N ASP A 81 23.20 6.63 0.28
CA ASP A 81 23.75 7.92 0.72
C ASP A 81 22.73 8.95 1.22
N GLN A 82 21.48 8.56 1.40
CA GLN A 82 20.42 9.40 1.96
C GLN A 82 19.97 8.88 3.32
N GLU A 83 19.70 9.80 4.23
CA GLU A 83 19.09 9.49 5.51
C GLU A 83 17.59 9.31 5.34
N ILE A 84 17.07 8.12 5.64
CA ILE A 84 15.64 7.80 5.55
C ILE A 84 15.15 7.05 6.80
N LEU A 85 13.86 7.17 7.07
CA LEU A 85 13.22 6.52 8.23
C LEU A 85 12.77 5.10 7.87
N PHE A 86 13.11 4.15 8.74
CA PHE A 86 12.68 2.76 8.67
C PHE A 86 11.95 2.34 9.96
N PRO A 87 11.10 1.29 9.91
CA PRO A 87 10.60 0.66 11.12
C PRO A 87 11.74 0.17 12.03
N THR A 88 11.70 0.50 13.33
CA THR A 88 12.70 0.06 14.34
C THR A 88 12.84 -1.47 14.39
N ASN A 89 11.76 -2.19 14.10
CA ASN A 89 11.69 -3.65 14.06
C ASN A 89 11.67 -4.22 12.62
N ILE A 90 12.39 -3.60 11.67
CA ILE A 90 12.34 -3.92 10.22
C ILE A 90 12.29 -5.42 9.87
N LYS A 91 13.06 -6.27 10.57
CA LYS A 91 13.07 -7.72 10.32
C LYS A 91 11.72 -8.37 10.63
N ASN A 92 11.07 -7.98 11.72
CA ASN A 92 9.75 -8.50 12.08
C ASN A 92 8.69 -7.93 11.15
N HIS A 93 8.75 -6.62 10.88
CA HIS A 93 7.84 -5.96 9.95
C HIS A 93 7.84 -6.62 8.55
N LEU A 94 9.04 -6.90 8.00
CA LEU A 94 9.17 -7.62 6.72
C LEU A 94 8.67 -9.07 6.79
N LYS A 95 8.86 -9.77 7.91
CA LYS A 95 8.32 -11.13 8.10
C LYS A 95 6.80 -11.15 8.18
N GLU A 96 6.18 -10.13 8.81
CA GLU A 96 4.72 -10.00 8.87
C GLU A 96 4.13 -9.79 7.48
N LEU A 97 4.74 -8.91 6.68
CA LEU A 97 4.27 -8.60 5.33
C LEU A 97 4.54 -9.72 4.34
N TYR A 98 5.76 -10.25 4.30
CA TYR A 98 6.23 -11.12 3.21
C TYR A 98 6.42 -12.59 3.63
N GLY A 99 6.25 -12.89 4.91
CA GLY A 99 6.49 -14.21 5.48
C GLY A 99 7.94 -14.46 5.90
N ALA A 100 8.17 -15.60 6.56
CA ALA A 100 9.49 -15.98 7.08
C ALA A 100 10.58 -16.11 5.98
N THR A 101 10.17 -16.34 4.74
CA THR A 101 11.04 -16.53 3.58
C THR A 101 11.28 -15.26 2.77
N TYR A 102 11.01 -14.06 3.31
CA TYR A 102 11.09 -12.79 2.56
C TYR A 102 12.47 -12.48 1.93
N LEU A 103 13.54 -13.13 2.40
CA LEU A 103 14.89 -13.02 1.84
C LEU A 103 15.20 -14.05 0.75
N ILE A 104 14.30 -14.99 0.50
CA ILE A 104 14.44 -16.04 -0.51
C ILE A 104 13.65 -15.58 -1.75
N PRO A 105 14.32 -15.32 -2.89
CA PRO A 105 13.62 -14.92 -4.11
C PRO A 105 12.60 -15.98 -4.54
N ASP A 106 11.33 -15.59 -4.64
CA ASP A 106 10.24 -16.42 -5.16
C ASP A 106 9.63 -15.74 -6.40
N LYS A 107 9.88 -16.30 -7.59
CA LYS A 107 9.35 -15.78 -8.86
C LYS A 107 7.82 -15.86 -8.94
N GLN A 108 7.22 -16.75 -8.15
CA GLN A 108 5.78 -16.94 -8.05
C GLN A 108 5.18 -16.14 -6.90
N TRP A 109 5.94 -15.25 -6.25
CA TRP A 109 5.41 -14.41 -5.18
C TRP A 109 4.36 -13.42 -5.73
N ARG A 110 3.25 -13.29 -5.01
CA ARG A 110 2.08 -12.46 -5.36
C ARG A 110 1.49 -11.89 -4.06
N GLN A 111 0.74 -10.77 -4.16
CA GLN A 111 0.18 -10.08 -2.99
C GLN A 111 -0.76 -10.96 -2.17
N ASN A 112 -1.50 -11.87 -2.81
CA ASN A 112 -2.37 -12.85 -2.13
C ASN A 112 -1.63 -13.85 -1.22
N LYS A 113 -0.28 -13.93 -1.28
CA LYS A 113 0.52 -14.72 -0.33
C LYS A 113 0.75 -14.02 1.00
N ARG A 114 0.44 -12.72 1.12
CA ARG A 114 0.54 -11.97 2.38
C ARG A 114 -0.52 -12.47 3.35
N LYS A 115 -0.10 -13.10 4.44
CA LYS A 115 -1.03 -13.65 5.45
C LYS A 115 -1.72 -12.58 6.28
N ASN A 116 -1.18 -11.37 6.29
CA ASN A 116 -1.65 -10.26 7.09
C ASN A 116 -2.48 -9.25 6.27
N ARG A 117 -2.89 -9.63 5.06
CA ARG A 117 -3.64 -8.81 4.11
C ARG A 117 -5.05 -9.40 3.94
N TYR A 118 -6.06 -8.58 4.15
CA TYR A 118 -7.46 -9.01 4.20
C TYR A 118 -8.32 -8.13 3.29
N LEU A 119 -9.10 -8.76 2.40
CA LEU A 119 -10.07 -8.05 1.58
C LEU A 119 -11.15 -7.41 2.47
N ILE A 120 -11.56 -6.18 2.16
CA ILE A 120 -12.72 -5.56 2.80
C ILE A 120 -13.96 -5.87 1.95
N GLU A 121 -14.59 -7.01 2.21
CA GLU A 121 -15.66 -7.57 1.35
C GLU A 121 -16.86 -6.63 1.12
N ASN A 122 -17.14 -5.71 2.04
CA ASN A 122 -18.30 -4.81 1.99
C ASN A 122 -17.90 -3.34 1.80
N ASP A 123 -16.72 -3.06 1.25
CA ASP A 123 -16.29 -1.71 0.92
C ASP A 123 -15.65 -1.66 -0.46
N SER A 124 -15.59 -0.47 -1.02
CA SER A 124 -14.88 -0.21 -2.27
C SER A 124 -14.12 1.11 -2.17
N VAL A 125 -13.31 1.40 -3.17
CA VAL A 125 -12.51 2.63 -3.21
C VAL A 125 -13.21 3.67 -4.08
N LEU A 126 -13.31 4.90 -3.58
CA LEU A 126 -13.52 6.08 -4.39
C LEU A 126 -12.15 6.56 -4.86
N LEU A 127 -11.92 6.46 -6.16
CA LEU A 127 -10.70 6.93 -6.80
C LEU A 127 -10.95 8.29 -7.44
N GLU A 128 -10.22 9.31 -7.01
CA GLU A 128 -10.24 10.65 -7.59
C GLU A 128 -8.94 10.85 -8.39
N VAL A 129 -9.05 10.98 -9.72
CA VAL A 129 -7.91 11.17 -10.62
C VAL A 129 -7.77 12.63 -11.04
N PHE A 130 -6.53 13.12 -10.96
CA PHE A 130 -6.16 14.48 -11.31
C PHE A 130 -5.48 14.46 -12.68
N ARG A 131 -6.29 14.49 -13.74
CA ARG A 131 -5.80 14.66 -15.12
C ARG A 131 -5.22 16.08 -15.26
N SER A 132 -4.05 16.19 -15.87
CA SER A 132 -3.50 17.48 -16.35
C SER A 132 -3.94 17.77 -17.77
#